data_AF-A0A6I9PHS5-F1
#
_entry.id   AF-A0A6I9PHS5-F1
#
_cell.length_a   1.000
_cell.length_b   1.000
_cell.length_c   1.000
_cell.angle_alpha   90.00
_cell.angle_beta   90.00
_cell.angle_gamma   90.00
#
_symmetry.space_group_name_H-M   'P 1'
#
loop_
_entity.id
_entity.type
_entity.pdbx_description
1 polymer ?
#
loop_
_entity_poly.entity_id
_entity_poly.type
_entity_poly.pdbx_seq_one_letter_code
_entity_poly.pdbx_strand_id
1 'polypeptide(L)'
;MENLLRIRESLLQQDLKKREKYDELRRTLQSNQEQHHLMRLQKNYELSQMEVEHEKTRSEVLEWERKWNQIQETASKKTLLLGQIKMATLNLYEMTCQDEKADEAVDINDTEKQLDQVKTFIQDTDDMVKQYQTSSQRQDGKKRDKKSFPSHRKKKASK
;
A
#
# COMPACT_ATOMS: atom_id res chain seq x y z
N MET A 1 -54.69 -16.92 89.04
CA MET A 1 -54.98 -16.03 87.89
C MET A 1 -53.79 -15.17 87.50
N GLU A 2 -53.02 -14.64 88.44
CA GLU A 2 -51.90 -13.72 88.21
C GLU A 2 -50.76 -14.29 87.33
N ASN A 3 -50.39 -15.57 87.53
CA ASN A 3 -49.36 -16.23 86.71
C ASN A 3 -49.72 -16.32 85.22
N LEU A 4 -50.99 -16.55 84.89
CA LEU A 4 -51.44 -16.64 83.49
C LEU A 4 -51.39 -15.27 82.79
N LEU A 5 -51.75 -14.21 83.50
CA LEU A 5 -51.67 -12.84 82.98
C LEU A 5 -50.22 -12.44 82.70
N ARG A 6 -49.31 -12.74 83.65
CA ARG A 6 -47.87 -12.49 83.49
C ARG A 6 -47.26 -13.26 82.31
N ILE A 7 -47.64 -14.53 82.12
CA ILE A 7 -47.19 -15.33 80.97
C ILE A 7 -47.69 -14.71 79.66
N ARG A 8 -48.97 -14.34 79.58
CA ARG A 8 -49.54 -13.70 78.38
C ARG A 8 -48.82 -12.40 78.02
N GLU A 9 -48.53 -11.56 78.99
CA GLU A 9 -47.82 -10.30 78.77
C GLU A 9 -46.39 -10.55 78.28
N SER A 10 -45.67 -11.52 78.86
CA SER A 10 -44.32 -11.89 78.41
C SER A 10 -44.29 -12.40 76.97
N LEU A 11 -45.30 -13.17 76.54
CA LEU A 11 -45.43 -13.67 75.17
C LEU A 11 -45.68 -12.53 74.18
N LEU A 12 -46.59 -11.61 74.51
CA LEU A 12 -46.86 -10.43 73.68
C LEU A 12 -45.61 -9.56 73.51
N GLN A 13 -44.87 -9.32 74.60
CA GLN A 13 -43.61 -8.59 74.53
C GLN A 13 -42.56 -9.31 73.68
N GLN A 14 -42.49 -10.64 73.76
CA GLN A 14 -41.56 -11.43 72.96
C GLN A 14 -41.93 -11.37 71.46
N ASP A 15 -43.21 -11.44 71.13
CA ASP A 15 -43.69 -11.36 69.74
C ASP A 15 -43.50 -9.98 69.14
N LEU A 16 -43.72 -8.91 69.90
CA LEU A 16 -43.42 -7.54 69.47
C LEU A 16 -41.92 -7.38 69.17
N LYS A 17 -41.04 -7.81 70.08
CA LYS A 17 -39.58 -7.77 69.88
C LYS A 17 -39.13 -8.58 68.66
N LYS A 18 -39.77 -9.72 68.39
CA LYS A 18 -39.48 -10.52 67.18
C LYS A 18 -39.90 -9.79 65.91
N ARG A 19 -41.08 -9.16 65.91
CA ARG A 19 -41.57 -8.37 64.76
C ARG A 19 -40.67 -7.17 64.48
N GLU A 20 -40.29 -6.42 65.51
CA GLU A 20 -39.38 -5.28 65.39
C GLU A 20 -38.03 -5.70 64.79
N LYS A 21 -37.43 -6.78 65.31
CA LYS A 21 -36.17 -7.33 64.76
C LYS A 21 -36.32 -7.79 63.30
N TYR A 22 -37.45 -8.40 62.97
CA TYR A 22 -37.72 -8.84 61.60
C TYR A 22 -37.86 -7.63 60.65
N ASP A 23 -38.59 -6.61 61.07
CA ASP A 23 -38.78 -5.39 60.29
C ASP A 23 -37.46 -4.62 60.12
N GLU A 24 -36.63 -4.55 61.16
CA GLU A 24 -35.29 -3.98 61.09
C GLU A 24 -34.40 -4.74 60.09
N LEU A 25 -34.32 -6.07 60.21
CA LEU A 25 -33.55 -6.91 59.29
C LEU A 25 -34.02 -6.76 57.85
N ARG A 26 -35.35 -6.70 57.63
CA ARG A 26 -35.95 -6.51 56.31
C ARG A 26 -35.55 -5.15 55.71
N ARG A 27 -35.59 -4.07 56.50
CA ARG A 27 -35.16 -2.74 56.05
C ARG A 27 -33.67 -2.71 55.71
N THR A 28 -32.82 -3.31 56.55
CA THR A 28 -31.38 -3.41 56.29
C THR A 28 -31.11 -4.19 55.01
N LEU A 29 -31.79 -5.33 54.81
CA LEU A 29 -31.65 -6.13 53.59
C LEU A 29 -32.05 -5.33 52.35
N GLN A 30 -33.21 -4.65 52.40
CA GLN A 30 -33.69 -3.86 51.28
C GLN A 30 -32.72 -2.71 50.94
N SER A 31 -32.27 -1.97 51.95
CA SER A 31 -31.31 -0.88 51.76
C SER A 31 -29.99 -1.38 51.15
N ASN A 32 -29.49 -2.53 51.62
CA ASN A 32 -28.28 -3.13 51.07
C ASN A 32 -28.49 -3.58 49.60
N GLN A 33 -29.64 -4.18 49.28
CA GLN A 33 -29.98 -4.56 47.90
C GLN A 33 -30.05 -3.34 46.97
N GLU A 34 -30.66 -2.24 47.41
CA GLU A 34 -30.75 -0.98 46.67
C GLU A 34 -29.36 -0.38 46.44
N GLN A 35 -28.50 -0.35 47.48
CA GLN A 35 -27.11 0.11 47.36
C GLN A 35 -26.33 -0.72 46.34
N HIS A 36 -26.41 -2.05 46.40
CA HIS A 36 -25.75 -2.91 45.43
C HIS A 36 -26.32 -2.77 44.01
N HIS A 37 -27.63 -2.51 43.88
CA HIS A 37 -28.23 -2.26 42.57
C HIS A 37 -27.69 -0.97 41.95
N LEU A 38 -27.66 0.13 42.72
CA LEU A 38 -27.10 1.40 42.29
C LEU A 38 -25.61 1.27 41.93
N MET A 39 -24.83 0.55 42.74
CA MET A 39 -23.41 0.32 42.47
C MET A 39 -23.21 -0.46 41.16
N ARG A 40 -24.04 -1.49 40.89
CA ARG A 40 -23.98 -2.22 39.61
C ARG A 40 -24.35 -1.34 38.42
N LEU A 41 -25.38 -0.50 38.55
CA LEU A 41 -25.76 0.43 37.49
C LEU A 41 -24.63 1.42 37.18
N GLN A 42 -24.02 1.99 38.21
CA GLN A 42 -22.88 2.89 38.04
C GLN A 42 -21.72 2.18 37.35
N LYS A 43 -21.37 0.95 37.77
CA LYS A 43 -20.28 0.19 37.15
C LYS A 43 -20.58 -0.21 35.71
N ASN A 44 -21.81 -0.58 35.38
CA ASN A 44 -22.20 -0.85 34.01
C ASN A 44 -22.10 0.40 33.12
N TYR A 45 -22.47 1.56 33.65
CA TYR A 45 -22.31 2.83 32.95
C TYR A 45 -20.84 3.16 32.68
N GLU A 46 -19.99 3.08 33.71
CA GLU A 46 -18.54 3.29 33.58
C GLU A 46 -17.92 2.31 32.56
N LEU A 47 -18.32 1.03 32.61
CA LEU A 47 -17.83 0.02 31.68
C LEU A 47 -18.24 0.34 30.24
N SER A 48 -19.50 0.70 30.00
CA SER A 48 -19.99 1.06 28.67
C SER A 48 -19.26 2.28 28.10
N GLN A 49 -18.94 3.28 28.93
CA GLN A 49 -18.14 4.42 28.49
C GLN A 49 -16.72 4.00 28.08
N MET A 50 -16.06 3.15 28.88
CA MET A 50 -14.73 2.64 28.56
C MET A 50 -14.73 1.81 27.27
N GLU A 51 -15.75 0.98 27.06
CA GLU A 51 -15.90 0.18 25.83
C GLU A 51 -16.04 1.07 24.59
N VAL A 52 -16.81 2.16 24.67
CA VAL A 52 -16.95 3.11 23.56
C VAL A 52 -15.63 3.79 23.22
N GLU A 53 -14.89 4.29 24.22
CA GLU A 53 -13.59 4.93 23.98
C GLU A 53 -12.54 3.95 23.46
N HIS A 54 -12.58 2.71 23.95
CA HIS A 54 -11.71 1.64 23.45
C HIS A 54 -12.02 1.32 21.98
N GLU A 55 -13.29 1.17 21.61
CA GLU A 55 -13.68 0.86 20.23
C GLU A 55 -13.34 2.02 19.28
N LYS A 56 -13.51 3.26 19.73
CA LYS A 56 -13.09 4.44 18.97
C LYS A 56 -11.60 4.43 18.70
N THR A 57 -10.79 4.25 19.74
CA THR A 57 -9.32 4.18 19.62
C THR A 57 -8.90 3.03 18.71
N ARG A 58 -9.55 1.86 18.85
CA ARG A 58 -9.30 0.70 18.00
C ARG A 58 -9.61 0.98 16.54
N SER A 59 -10.73 1.64 16.25
CA SER A 59 -11.10 2.04 14.89
C SER A 59 -10.07 2.98 14.28
N GLU A 60 -9.59 3.98 15.05
CA GLU A 60 -8.55 4.90 14.60
C GLU A 60 -7.23 4.16 14.28
N VAL A 61 -6.83 3.21 15.13
CA VAL A 61 -5.64 2.38 14.88
C VAL A 61 -5.79 1.57 13.59
N LEU A 62 -6.93 0.91 13.38
CA LEU A 62 -7.19 0.13 12.16
C LEU A 62 -7.14 0.99 10.89
N GLU A 63 -7.65 2.22 10.94
CA GLU A 63 -7.53 3.15 9.82
C GLU A 63 -6.07 3.50 9.50
N TRP A 64 -5.27 3.77 10.53
CA TRP A 64 -3.85 4.08 10.36
C TRP A 64 -3.05 2.88 9.88
N GLU A 65 -3.32 1.69 10.39
CA GLU A 65 -2.72 0.44 9.90
C GLU A 65 -3.03 0.21 8.42
N ARG A 66 -4.28 0.44 8.01
CA ARG A 66 -4.67 0.33 6.59
C ARG A 66 -3.90 1.33 5.72
N LYS A 67 -3.84 2.60 6.13
CA LYS A 67 -3.11 3.64 5.41
C LYS A 67 -1.61 3.30 5.32
N TRP A 68 -1.02 2.86 6.42
CA TRP A 68 0.38 2.47 6.49
C TRP A 68 0.69 1.29 5.57
N ASN A 69 -0.15 0.25 5.60
CA ASN A 69 -0.01 -0.91 4.71
C ASN A 69 -0.07 -0.51 3.23
N GLN A 70 -0.97 0.39 2.86
CA GLN A 70 -1.06 0.89 1.48
C GLN A 70 0.19 1.67 1.05
N ILE A 71 0.75 2.50 1.95
CA ILE A 71 1.99 3.22 1.69
C ILE A 71 3.14 2.23 1.50
N GLN A 72 3.26 1.26 2.41
CA GLN A 72 4.29 0.24 2.35
C GLN A 72 4.20 -0.59 1.07
N GLU A 73 3.01 -1.08 0.72
CA GLU A 73 2.79 -1.86 -0.50
C GLU A 73 3.17 -1.05 -1.76
N THR A 74 2.76 0.22 -1.80
CA THR A 74 3.09 1.12 -2.92
C THR A 74 4.59 1.37 -3.01
N ALA A 75 5.26 1.59 -1.87
CA ALA A 75 6.69 1.79 -1.81
C ALA A 75 7.44 0.53 -2.28
N SER A 76 7.05 -0.66 -1.80
CA SER A 76 7.64 -1.93 -2.24
C SER A 76 7.51 -2.14 -3.74
N LYS A 77 6.32 -1.88 -4.32
CA LYS A 77 6.10 -1.98 -5.78
C LYS A 77 6.98 -1.00 -6.55
N LYS A 78 7.08 0.26 -6.12
CA LYS A 78 7.92 1.28 -6.76
C LYS A 78 9.41 0.93 -6.67
N THR A 79 9.87 0.46 -5.51
CA THR A 79 11.26 0.04 -5.33
C THR A 79 11.62 -1.15 -6.20
N LEU A 80 10.73 -2.15 -6.31
CA LEU A 80 10.93 -3.28 -7.22
C LEU A 80 11.01 -2.83 -8.67
N LEU A 81 10.06 -2.00 -9.12
CA LEU A 81 10.05 -1.47 -10.48
C LEU A 81 11.30 -0.66 -10.79
N LEU A 82 11.73 0.19 -9.85
CA LEU A 82 12.97 0.96 -9.99
C LEU A 82 14.18 0.02 -10.13
N GLY A 83 14.28 -1.03 -9.31
CA GLY A 83 15.33 -2.04 -9.43
C GLY A 83 15.32 -2.74 -10.79
N GLN A 84 14.14 -3.10 -11.30
CA GLN A 84 13.99 -3.70 -12.63
C GLN A 84 14.44 -2.76 -13.76
N ILE A 85 14.05 -1.48 -13.69
CA ILE A 85 14.49 -0.46 -14.65
C ILE A 85 16.01 -0.33 -14.62
N LYS A 86 16.60 -0.20 -13.43
CA LYS A 86 18.07 -0.10 -13.28
C LYS A 86 18.79 -1.29 -13.90
N MET A 87 18.34 -2.51 -13.61
CA MET A 87 18.95 -3.72 -14.16
C MET A 87 18.79 -3.82 -15.68
N ALA A 88 17.60 -3.52 -16.21
CA ALA A 88 17.36 -3.56 -17.65
C ALA A 88 18.20 -2.52 -18.38
N THR A 89 18.28 -1.29 -17.86
CA THR A 89 19.13 -0.22 -18.40
C THR A 89 20.59 -0.63 -18.38
N LEU A 90 21.11 -1.12 -17.25
CA LEU A 90 22.50 -1.54 -17.14
C LEU A 90 22.83 -2.65 -18.14
N ASN A 91 21.96 -3.66 -18.25
CA ASN A 91 22.15 -4.74 -19.22
C ASN A 91 22.20 -4.22 -20.67
N LEU A 92 21.33 -3.26 -21.02
CA LEU A 92 21.35 -2.64 -22.35
C LEU A 92 22.63 -1.83 -22.58
N TYR A 93 23.06 -1.06 -21.59
CA TYR A 93 24.28 -0.27 -21.63
C TYR A 93 25.53 -1.14 -21.82
N GLU A 94 25.66 -2.22 -21.06
CA GLU A 94 26.76 -3.17 -21.18
C GLU A 94 26.77 -3.85 -22.57
N MET A 95 25.62 -4.06 -23.19
CA MET A 95 25.53 -4.56 -24.58
C MET A 95 25.97 -3.52 -25.61
N THR A 96 25.74 -2.22 -25.38
CA THR A 96 26.15 -1.15 -26.30
C THR A 96 27.64 -0.80 -26.20
N CYS A 97 28.24 -0.95 -25.02
CA CYS A 97 29.62 -0.52 -24.74
C CYS A 97 30.66 -1.66 -24.74
N GLN A 98 30.39 -2.78 -25.42
CA GLN A 98 31.27 -3.97 -25.43
C GLN A 98 32.72 -3.69 -25.87
N ASP A 99 32.98 -2.62 -26.61
CA ASP A 99 34.29 -2.26 -27.17
C ASP A 99 34.90 -0.96 -26.57
N GLU A 100 34.23 -0.28 -25.63
CA GLU A 100 34.69 1.02 -25.10
C GLU A 100 35.73 0.87 -23.98
N LYS A 101 36.74 1.74 -23.98
CA LYS A 101 37.84 1.74 -23.01
C LYS A 101 37.32 2.10 -21.61
N ALA A 102 37.83 1.42 -20.59
CA ALA A 102 37.44 1.56 -19.19
C ALA A 102 37.52 2.99 -18.60
N ASP A 103 38.18 3.94 -19.27
CA ASP A 103 38.35 5.33 -18.80
C ASP A 103 37.09 6.21 -18.98
N GLU A 104 36.12 5.79 -19.81
CA GLU A 104 34.86 6.51 -20.06
C GLU A 104 33.62 5.75 -19.52
N ALA A 105 33.84 4.71 -18.72
CA ALA A 105 32.76 3.88 -18.18
C ALA A 105 31.84 4.67 -17.25
N VAL A 106 30.53 4.64 -17.53
CA VAL A 106 29.52 5.28 -16.69
C VAL A 106 29.31 4.49 -15.40
N ASP A 107 29.13 5.20 -14.29
CA ASP A 107 28.87 4.58 -12.98
C ASP A 107 27.65 3.65 -13.05
N ILE A 108 27.76 2.49 -12.41
CA ILE A 108 26.73 1.45 -12.37
C ILE A 108 25.41 1.97 -11.76
N ASN A 109 25.48 2.98 -10.89
CA ASN A 109 24.32 3.59 -10.24
C ASN A 109 23.72 4.77 -11.01
N ASP A 110 24.40 5.28 -12.04
CA ASP A 110 23.97 6.42 -12.85
C ASP A 110 23.11 5.96 -14.03
N THR A 111 21.89 5.53 -13.71
CA THR A 111 20.92 4.98 -14.67
C THR A 111 20.53 5.97 -15.77
N GLU A 112 20.53 7.27 -15.48
CA GLU A 112 20.19 8.30 -16.47
C GLU A 112 21.27 8.41 -17.54
N LYS A 113 22.55 8.49 -17.14
CA LYS A 113 23.65 8.52 -18.13
C LYS A 113 23.76 7.25 -18.95
N GLN A 114 23.52 6.08 -18.34
CA GLN A 114 23.47 4.81 -19.07
C GLN A 114 22.38 4.83 -20.16
N LEU A 115 21.19 5.37 -19.85
CA LEU A 115 20.11 5.53 -20.84
C LEU A 115 20.48 6.50 -21.96
N ASP A 116 21.16 7.60 -21.65
CA ASP A 116 21.61 8.58 -22.65
C ASP A 116 22.60 7.95 -23.65
N GLN A 117 23.52 7.10 -23.18
CA GLN A 117 24.44 6.38 -24.05
C GLN A 117 23.73 5.33 -24.91
N VAL A 118 22.83 4.54 -24.33
CA VAL A 118 22.01 3.58 -25.09
C VAL A 118 21.20 4.28 -26.18
N LYS A 119 20.60 5.44 -25.85
CA LYS A 119 19.85 6.25 -26.81
C LYS A 119 20.73 6.76 -27.95
N THR A 120 21.91 7.30 -27.63
CA THR A 120 22.88 7.80 -28.62
C THR A 120 23.31 6.68 -29.55
N PHE A 121 23.66 5.52 -29.01
CA PHE A 121 24.03 4.33 -29.79
C PHE A 121 22.93 3.91 -30.80
N ILE A 122 21.67 3.87 -30.36
CA ILE A 122 20.54 3.52 -31.22
C ILE A 122 20.39 4.54 -32.36
N GLN A 123 20.53 5.84 -32.06
CA GLN A 123 20.41 6.91 -33.06
C GLN A 123 21.55 6.88 -34.07
N ASP A 124 22.78 6.69 -33.62
CA ASP A 124 23.95 6.55 -34.50
C ASP A 124 23.80 5.35 -35.43
N THR A 125 23.33 4.22 -34.90
CA THR A 125 23.09 3.00 -35.68
C THR A 125 22.00 3.21 -36.73
N ASP A 126 20.88 3.84 -36.37
CA ASP A 126 19.78 4.15 -37.30
C ASP A 126 20.23 5.09 -38.41
N ASP A 127 21.01 6.13 -38.07
CA ASP A 127 21.58 7.06 -39.04
C ASP A 127 22.57 6.37 -39.99
N MET A 128 23.43 5.48 -39.48
CA MET A 128 24.32 4.66 -40.30
C MET A 128 23.54 3.79 -41.29
N VAL A 129 22.47 3.12 -40.83
CA VAL A 129 21.63 2.27 -41.67
C VAL A 129 20.93 3.10 -42.76
N LYS A 130 20.37 4.26 -42.42
CA LYS A 130 19.74 5.19 -43.38
C LYS A 130 20.74 5.69 -44.44
N GLN A 131 21.95 6.04 -44.02
CA GLN A 131 23.02 6.45 -44.95
C GLN A 131 23.38 5.32 -45.92
N TYR A 132 23.49 4.08 -45.42
CA TYR A 132 23.78 2.92 -46.26
C TYR A 132 22.67 2.62 -47.27
N GLN A 133 21.41 2.65 -46.83
CA GLN A 133 20.25 2.44 -47.71
C GLN A 133 20.16 3.50 -48.82
N THR A 134 20.38 4.76 -48.47
CA THR A 134 20.41 5.88 -49.44
C THR A 134 21.55 5.71 -50.44
N SER A 135 22.71 5.25 -49.99
CA SER A 135 23.88 4.99 -50.82
C SER A 135 23.66 3.82 -51.78
N SER A 136 23.00 2.75 -51.32
CA SER A 136 22.66 1.57 -52.11
C SER A 136 21.66 1.91 -53.23
N GLN A 137 20.59 2.66 -52.93
CA GLN A 137 19.61 3.11 -53.92
C GLN A 137 20.22 4.00 -55.02
N ARG A 138 21.21 4.85 -54.67
CA ARG A 138 21.95 5.67 -55.64
C ARG A 138 22.83 4.83 -56.58
N GLN A 139 23.38 3.71 -56.11
CA GLN A 139 24.16 2.81 -56.96
C GLN A 139 23.29 1.99 -57.92
N ASP A 140 22.09 1.58 -57.49
CA ASP A 140 21.14 0.87 -58.36
C ASP A 140 20.52 1.77 -59.42
N GLY A 141 20.27 3.05 -59.12
CA GLY A 141 19.87 4.05 -60.11
C GLY A 141 20.93 4.29 -61.19
N LYS A 142 22.20 4.46 -60.80
CA LYS A 142 23.33 4.65 -61.74
C LYS A 142 23.63 3.41 -62.60
N LYS A 143 23.34 2.19 -62.12
CA LYS A 143 23.45 0.96 -62.92
C LYS A 143 22.36 0.84 -63.99
N ARG A 144 21.17 1.41 -63.76
CA ARG A 144 20.09 1.45 -64.76
C ARG A 144 20.39 2.44 -65.89
N ASP A 145 20.95 3.61 -65.59
CA ASP A 145 21.26 4.63 -66.60
C ASP A 145 22.48 4.27 -67.48
N LYS A 146 23.45 3.50 -66.98
CA LYS A 146 24.62 3.07 -67.77
C LYS A 146 24.33 1.96 -68.82
N LYS A 147 23.12 1.40 -68.89
CA LYS A 147 22.74 0.40 -69.91
C LYS A 147 22.12 0.98 -71.19
N SER A 148 21.95 2.30 -71.31
CA SER A 148 21.49 2.95 -72.54
C SER A 148 22.67 3.34 -73.45
N PHE A 149 23.10 2.43 -74.33
CA PHE A 149 24.09 2.73 -75.39
C PHE A 149 23.51 3.69 -76.45
N PRO A 150 24.31 4.60 -77.04
CA PRO A 150 23.83 5.55 -78.04
C PRO A 150 23.67 4.88 -79.42
N SER A 151 22.43 4.87 -79.93
CA SER A 151 22.09 4.45 -81.28
C SER A 151 22.77 5.36 -82.33
N HIS A 152 23.84 4.85 -82.96
CA HIS A 152 24.45 5.44 -84.15
C HIS A 152 23.48 5.38 -85.34
N ARG A 153 22.84 6.52 -85.65
CA ARG A 153 22.05 6.69 -86.88
C ARG A 153 23.02 7.02 -88.03
N LYS A 154 23.40 6.00 -88.81
CA LYS A 154 24.15 6.18 -90.07
C LYS A 154 23.29 6.97 -91.05
N LYS A 155 23.77 8.15 -91.47
CA LYS A 155 23.39 8.79 -92.74
C LYS A 155 23.83 7.87 -93.87
N LYS A 156 22.92 7.51 -94.78
CA LYS A 156 23.28 7.07 -96.13
C LYS A 156 22.67 8.04 -97.14
N ALA A 157 23.56 8.66 -97.89
CA ALA A 157 23.31 9.32 -99.16
C ALA A 157 23.50 8.32 -100.32
N SER A 158 23.04 8.73 -101.51
CA SER A 158 23.03 8.04 -102.81
C SER A 158 21.94 6.96 -102.96
N LYS A 159 21.14 6.95 -104.03
CA LYS A 159 21.31 7.51 -105.38
C LYS A 159 19.92 7.74 -106.00
#